data_AF-A0A9E3Q8U6-F1
#
_entry.id   AF-A0A9E3Q8U6-F1
#
_cell.length_a   1.000
_cell.length_b   1.000
_cell.length_c   1.000
_cell.angle_alpha   90.00
_cell.angle_beta   90.00
_cell.angle_gamma   90.00
#
_symmetry.space_group_name_H-M   'P 1'
#
loop_
_entity.id
_entity.type
_entity.pdbx_description
1 polymer ?
#
loop_
_entity_poly.entity_id
_entity_poly.type
_entity_poly.pdbx_seq_one_letter_code
_entity_poly.pdbx_strand_id
1 'polypeptide(L)'
;MKTKIAINGFGRIGRNAFKIAFERPDLEVVAINDLTDTKTLAYLLKHDSAYGTYQHDVGFDEQTIKVGDQTIKVLAEKEPSALPWKDLGVDIVIESTGFFVDPDKARAHITAGAKRVVISAPAKGDNADSADTIVLGVNDDKLKAGSDIVSNASCTTNCITPVAAVVESAFGIEKLMMTTIHSYTASQKLQDAPGGKALRDGRAAAENIVPTTTGASIAAAKALPALEGIFGGFEVRVPTPVVSLADFVIVTKKDVTKEEVNEAFKKAAGEPFYQGILAVSEEELVSTDFIGNSHSAIVDLPLTNVVGGNLLKVVAWYDNEWGYSNRLVEVTADLGKVLNGGGVETPSSSPIVSHASIAAAPVEPHDEEMLPAPSTEDFLPPATNANPPSTTPIINTSHHDMMPAPPEQFNFTPEKPHES
;
A
#
# COMPACT_ATOMS: atom_id res chain seq x y z
N MET A 1 26.39 -18.15 4.76
CA MET A 1 26.55 -17.71 3.36
C MET A 1 25.47 -16.68 3.10
N LYS A 2 25.76 -15.56 2.42
CA LYS A 2 24.71 -14.60 2.07
C LYS A 2 23.83 -15.18 0.98
N THR A 3 22.52 -14.91 1.04
CA THR A 3 21.61 -15.26 -0.05
C THR A 3 21.74 -14.21 -1.14
N LYS A 4 22.08 -14.62 -2.36
CA LYS A 4 22.23 -13.71 -3.50
C LYS A 4 20.88 -13.40 -4.09
N ILE A 5 20.53 -12.12 -4.15
CA ILE A 5 19.25 -11.67 -4.66
C ILE A 5 19.40 -10.77 -5.88
N ALA A 6 18.40 -10.82 -6.75
CA ALA A 6 18.23 -9.85 -7.84
C ALA A 6 16.87 -9.16 -7.73
N ILE A 7 16.80 -7.92 -8.20
CA ILE A 7 15.55 -7.13 -8.21
C ILE A 7 15.12 -6.91 -9.66
N ASN A 8 13.93 -7.38 -10.03
CA ASN A 8 13.32 -7.11 -11.33
C ASN A 8 12.31 -5.98 -11.21
N GLY A 9 12.53 -4.89 -11.96
CA GLY A 9 11.79 -3.63 -11.85
C GLY A 9 12.32 -2.74 -10.74
N PHE A 10 12.98 -1.64 -11.08
CA PHE A 10 13.60 -0.70 -10.14
C PHE A 10 12.73 0.54 -9.90
N GLY A 11 11.42 0.31 -9.77
CA GLY A 11 10.41 1.29 -9.42
C GLY A 11 10.41 1.66 -7.92
N ARG A 12 9.27 2.18 -7.42
CA ARG A 12 9.13 2.56 -6.00
C ARG A 12 9.49 1.41 -5.04
N ILE A 13 8.85 0.25 -5.23
CA ILE A 13 9.09 -0.94 -4.39
C ILE A 13 10.50 -1.49 -4.60
N GLY A 14 10.96 -1.65 -5.85
CA GLY A 14 12.30 -2.17 -6.12
C GLY A 14 13.43 -1.34 -5.48
N ARG A 15 13.33 0.00 -5.51
CA ARG A 15 14.33 0.87 -4.88
C ARG A 15 14.26 0.84 -3.34
N ASN A 16 13.07 0.79 -2.76
CA ASN A 16 12.94 0.65 -1.31
C ASN A 16 13.43 -0.73 -0.82
N ALA A 17 13.06 -1.80 -1.53
CA ALA A 17 13.57 -3.14 -1.27
C ALA A 17 15.10 -3.21 -1.39
N PHE A 18 15.69 -2.53 -2.37
CA PHE A 18 17.15 -2.38 -2.46
C PHE A 18 17.73 -1.71 -1.22
N LYS A 19 17.23 -0.53 -0.84
CA LYS A 19 17.74 0.23 0.32
C LYS A 19 17.69 -0.62 1.59
N ILE A 20 16.61 -1.37 1.80
CA ILE A 20 16.44 -2.24 2.98
C ILE A 20 17.36 -3.46 2.90
N ALA A 21 17.42 -4.15 1.75
CA ALA A 21 18.26 -5.34 1.58
C ALA A 21 19.76 -5.01 1.62
N PHE A 22 20.16 -3.80 1.22
CA PHE A 22 21.55 -3.34 1.25
C PHE A 22 22.11 -3.28 2.67
N GLU A 23 21.27 -2.92 3.65
CA GLU A 23 21.66 -2.86 5.07
C GLU A 23 21.70 -4.24 5.74
N ARG A 24 21.28 -5.31 5.05
CA ARG A 24 21.19 -6.64 5.63
C ARG A 24 22.48 -7.44 5.47
N PRO A 25 23.01 -8.06 6.55
CA PRO A 25 24.21 -8.87 6.46
C PRO A 25 23.97 -10.27 5.86
N ASP A 26 22.71 -10.74 5.82
CA ASP A 26 22.33 -12.06 5.32
C ASP A 26 21.90 -12.07 3.83
N LEU A 27 21.75 -10.90 3.22
CA LEU A 27 21.43 -10.71 1.81
C LEU A 27 22.58 -10.03 1.04
N GLU A 28 22.66 -10.30 -0.26
CA GLU A 28 23.57 -9.64 -1.19
C GLU A 28 22.82 -9.32 -2.48
N VAL A 29 22.65 -8.04 -2.80
CA VAL A 29 22.02 -7.62 -4.08
C VAL A 29 23.07 -7.69 -5.18
N VAL A 30 23.00 -8.72 -6.02
CA VAL A 30 24.00 -8.94 -7.08
C VAL A 30 23.59 -8.33 -8.42
N ALA A 31 22.29 -8.15 -8.65
CA ALA A 31 21.79 -7.59 -9.91
C ALA A 31 20.45 -6.85 -9.77
N ILE A 32 20.27 -5.88 -10.65
CA ILE A 32 19.01 -5.17 -10.90
C ILE A 32 18.68 -5.32 -12.38
N ASN A 33 17.43 -5.63 -12.72
CA ASN A 33 16.93 -5.54 -14.09
C ASN A 33 15.87 -4.45 -14.19
N ASP A 34 16.10 -3.47 -15.05
CA ASP A 34 15.13 -2.43 -15.42
C ASP A 34 15.47 -1.92 -16.82
N LEU A 35 14.45 -1.53 -17.60
CA LEU A 35 14.63 -1.11 -18.99
C LEU A 35 15.25 0.29 -19.12
N THR A 36 15.45 0.97 -17.99
CA THR A 36 16.01 2.33 -17.89
C THR A 36 17.54 2.29 -17.77
N ASP A 37 18.22 3.34 -18.23
CA ASP A 37 19.68 3.45 -18.16
C ASP A 37 20.22 3.59 -16.71
N THR A 38 21.46 3.13 -16.49
CA THR A 38 22.11 3.11 -15.16
C THR A 38 22.23 4.49 -14.51
N LYS A 39 22.46 5.55 -15.30
CA LYS A 39 22.54 6.93 -14.80
C LYS A 39 21.21 7.34 -14.18
N THR A 40 20.11 7.11 -14.88
CA THR A 40 18.76 7.42 -14.39
C THR A 40 18.41 6.58 -13.16
N LEU A 41 18.69 5.28 -13.17
CA LEU A 41 18.44 4.40 -12.02
C LEU A 41 19.23 4.82 -10.77
N ALA A 42 20.51 5.14 -10.93
CA ALA A 42 21.36 5.65 -9.84
C ALA A 42 20.84 6.98 -9.28
N TYR A 43 20.43 7.91 -10.17
CA TYR A 43 19.83 9.18 -9.77
C TYR A 43 18.55 8.98 -8.94
N LEU A 44 17.64 8.12 -9.40
CA LEU A 44 16.37 7.84 -8.72
C LEU A 44 16.54 7.01 -7.43
N LEU A 45 17.66 6.30 -7.29
CA LEU A 45 18.04 5.64 -6.04
C LEU A 45 18.55 6.67 -5.01
N LYS A 46 19.40 7.61 -5.45
CA LYS A 46 19.99 8.64 -4.60
C LYS A 46 18.96 9.67 -4.15
N HIS A 47 18.03 10.07 -5.00
CA HIS A 47 17.07 11.15 -4.73
C HIS A 47 15.64 10.63 -4.72
N ASP A 48 14.98 10.69 -3.56
CA ASP A 48 13.59 10.26 -3.40
C ASP A 48 12.74 11.38 -2.78
N SER A 49 11.61 11.72 -3.41
CA SER A 49 10.73 12.79 -2.92
C SER A 49 9.97 12.42 -1.64
N ALA A 50 9.77 11.14 -1.35
CA ALA A 50 9.08 10.71 -0.13
C ALA A 50 10.06 10.49 1.03
N TYR A 51 11.24 9.93 0.74
CA TYR A 51 12.20 9.51 1.77
C TYR A 51 13.47 10.37 1.84
N GLY A 52 13.57 11.40 1.00
CA GLY A 52 14.74 12.26 0.91
C GLY A 52 15.92 11.61 0.19
N THR A 53 17.10 12.17 0.41
CA THR A 53 18.34 11.70 -0.21
C THR A 53 18.84 10.43 0.49
N TYR A 54 19.16 9.38 -0.27
CA TYR A 54 19.75 8.17 0.26
C TYR A 54 21.17 8.45 0.80
N GLN A 55 21.48 7.96 1.99
CA GLN A 55 22.66 8.38 2.74
C GLN A 55 23.96 7.74 2.25
N HIS A 56 23.89 6.67 1.45
CA HIS A 56 25.06 6.09 0.80
C HIS A 56 25.48 6.88 -0.43
N ASP A 57 26.77 6.85 -0.74
CA ASP A 57 27.28 7.32 -2.02
C ASP A 57 26.80 6.41 -3.14
N VAL A 58 26.17 6.99 -4.16
CA VAL A 58 25.62 6.26 -5.31
C VAL A 58 26.31 6.75 -6.57
N GLY A 59 27.06 5.86 -7.22
CA GLY A 59 27.69 6.06 -8.52
C GLY A 59 27.12 5.11 -9.56
N PHE A 60 27.53 5.29 -10.82
CA PHE A 60 27.18 4.40 -11.92
C PHE A 60 28.31 4.35 -12.95
N ASP A 61 28.30 3.28 -13.74
CA ASP A 61 28.96 3.23 -15.05
C ASP A 61 27.95 2.67 -16.08
N GLU A 62 28.41 2.30 -17.27
CA GLU A 62 27.54 1.83 -18.35
C GLU A 62 26.73 0.57 -18.01
N GLN A 63 27.18 -0.23 -17.04
CA GLN A 63 26.58 -1.55 -16.76
C GLN A 63 26.33 -1.82 -15.28
N THR A 64 26.68 -0.89 -14.39
CA THR A 64 26.59 -1.08 -12.94
C THR A 64 26.12 0.16 -12.21
N ILE A 65 25.55 -0.06 -11.03
CA ILE A 65 25.35 0.95 -9.99
C ILE A 65 26.32 0.60 -8.86
N LYS A 66 27.00 1.62 -8.31
CA LYS A 66 27.89 1.49 -7.17
C LYS A 66 27.25 2.14 -5.96
N VAL A 67 27.12 1.40 -4.86
CA VAL A 67 26.56 1.91 -3.60
C VAL A 67 27.53 1.59 -2.49
N GLY A 68 28.13 2.62 -1.88
CA GLY A 68 29.28 2.45 -1.00
C GLY A 68 30.38 1.64 -1.70
N ASP A 69 30.80 0.54 -1.08
CA ASP A 69 31.84 -0.36 -1.62
C ASP A 69 31.29 -1.48 -2.54
N GLN A 70 29.98 -1.57 -2.72
CA GLN A 70 29.36 -2.64 -3.53
C GLN A 70 29.12 -2.18 -4.96
N THR A 71 29.40 -3.08 -5.91
CA THR A 71 29.08 -2.89 -7.34
C THR A 71 27.98 -3.87 -7.72
N ILE A 72 26.85 -3.35 -8.20
CA ILE A 72 25.66 -4.10 -8.53
C ILE A 72 25.47 -4.08 -10.04
N LYS A 73 25.33 -5.27 -10.66
CA LYS A 73 25.10 -5.38 -12.10
C LYS A 73 23.73 -4.82 -12.46
N VAL A 74 23.65 -4.02 -13.52
CA VAL A 74 22.38 -3.60 -14.12
C VAL A 74 22.19 -4.30 -15.46
N LEU A 75 20.98 -4.78 -15.67
CA LEU A 75 20.49 -5.43 -16.88
C LEU A 75 19.27 -4.66 -17.39
N ALA A 76 19.01 -4.75 -18.69
CA ALA A 76 17.88 -4.13 -19.36
C ALA A 76 17.21 -5.12 -20.32
N GLU A 77 16.73 -6.23 -19.76
CA GLU A 77 16.07 -7.30 -20.49
C GLU A 77 14.56 -7.28 -20.24
N LYS A 78 13.77 -7.40 -21.30
CA LYS A 78 12.30 -7.41 -21.25
C LYS A 78 11.75 -8.78 -20.90
N GLU A 79 12.41 -9.83 -21.39
CA GLU A 79 11.95 -11.21 -21.25
C GLU A 79 12.65 -11.90 -20.08
N PRO A 80 11.95 -12.19 -18.96
CA PRO A 80 12.60 -12.71 -17.75
C PRO A 80 13.39 -14.00 -17.93
N SER A 81 13.01 -14.84 -18.91
CA SER A 81 13.69 -16.10 -19.22
C SER A 81 15.04 -15.92 -19.91
N ALA A 82 15.33 -14.73 -20.47
CA ALA A 82 16.61 -14.42 -21.10
C ALA A 82 17.63 -13.83 -20.12
N LEU A 83 17.23 -13.56 -18.87
CA LEU A 83 18.11 -13.00 -17.86
C LEU A 83 19.17 -14.03 -17.42
N PRO A 84 20.43 -13.62 -17.20
CA PRO A 84 21.54 -14.51 -16.86
C PRO A 84 21.59 -14.88 -15.37
N TRP A 85 20.45 -15.22 -14.75
CA TRP A 85 20.37 -15.50 -13.30
C TRP A 85 21.26 -16.66 -12.86
N LYS A 86 21.33 -17.70 -13.69
CA LYS A 86 22.24 -18.82 -13.47
C LYS A 86 23.70 -18.38 -13.39
N ASP A 87 24.14 -17.57 -14.33
CA ASP A 87 25.54 -17.14 -14.44
C ASP A 87 25.93 -16.16 -13.32
N LEU A 88 24.97 -15.36 -12.86
CA LEU A 88 25.12 -14.45 -11.73
C LEU A 88 24.97 -15.15 -10.37
N GLY A 89 24.56 -16.42 -10.36
CA GLY A 89 24.34 -17.21 -9.14
C GLY A 89 23.23 -16.65 -8.26
N VAL A 90 22.16 -16.14 -8.87
CA VAL A 90 21.01 -15.59 -8.15
C VAL A 90 20.23 -16.72 -7.46
N ASP A 91 20.04 -16.62 -6.15
CA ASP A 91 19.20 -17.54 -5.39
C ASP A 91 17.73 -17.13 -5.49
N ILE A 92 17.42 -15.85 -5.26
CA ILE A 92 16.05 -15.35 -5.19
C ILE A 92 15.89 -14.08 -6.03
N VAL A 93 14.81 -14.01 -6.81
CA VAL A 93 14.41 -12.78 -7.50
C VAL A 93 13.26 -12.11 -6.75
N ILE A 94 13.41 -10.83 -6.45
CA ILE A 94 12.29 -9.95 -6.09
C ILE A 94 11.66 -9.45 -7.38
N GLU A 95 10.45 -9.90 -7.68
CA GLU A 95 9.67 -9.48 -8.85
C GLU A 95 8.79 -8.28 -8.47
N SER A 96 9.25 -7.08 -8.85
CA SER A 96 8.62 -5.80 -8.51
C SER A 96 8.29 -4.91 -9.71
N THR A 97 8.16 -5.50 -10.89
CA THR A 97 7.72 -4.79 -12.10
C THR A 97 6.21 -4.52 -12.09
N GLY A 98 5.43 -5.40 -11.41
CA GLY A 98 3.97 -5.40 -11.47
C GLY A 98 3.38 -6.04 -12.74
N PHE A 99 4.21 -6.46 -13.70
CA PHE A 99 3.78 -7.14 -14.92
C PHE A 99 3.75 -8.67 -14.77
N PHE A 100 4.73 -9.24 -14.07
CA PHE A 100 4.87 -10.69 -13.89
C PHE A 100 4.26 -11.16 -12.55
N VAL A 101 3.04 -10.71 -12.26
CA VAL A 101 2.28 -11.08 -11.04
C VAL A 101 1.49 -12.38 -11.18
N ASP A 102 1.55 -12.98 -12.37
CA ASP A 102 1.04 -14.32 -12.65
C ASP A 102 2.16 -15.34 -12.36
N PRO A 103 1.96 -16.33 -11.48
CA PRO A 103 3.01 -17.29 -11.13
C PRO A 103 3.60 -18.03 -12.34
N ASP A 104 2.81 -18.31 -13.37
CA ASP A 104 3.32 -18.97 -14.58
C ASP A 104 4.30 -18.08 -15.35
N LYS A 105 4.04 -16.77 -15.36
CA LYS A 105 4.95 -15.79 -15.97
C LYS A 105 6.17 -15.54 -15.09
N ALA A 106 5.99 -15.44 -13.78
CA ALA A 106 7.08 -15.27 -12.82
C ALA A 106 8.07 -16.45 -12.86
N ARG A 107 7.59 -17.66 -13.19
CA ARG A 107 8.43 -18.86 -13.37
C ARG A 107 9.52 -18.71 -14.43
N ALA A 108 9.39 -17.76 -15.36
CA ALA A 108 10.44 -17.45 -16.32
C ALA A 108 11.78 -17.07 -15.63
N HIS A 109 11.74 -16.45 -14.44
CA HIS A 109 12.96 -16.21 -13.63
C HIS A 109 13.62 -17.51 -13.15
N ILE A 110 12.82 -18.51 -12.78
CA ILE A 110 13.32 -19.83 -12.38
C ILE A 110 13.93 -20.53 -13.59
N THR A 111 13.28 -20.46 -14.76
CA THR A 111 13.83 -20.97 -16.01
C THR A 111 15.18 -20.33 -16.36
N ALA A 112 15.35 -19.03 -16.09
CA ALA A 112 16.61 -18.29 -16.24
C ALA A 112 17.69 -18.67 -15.21
N GLY A 113 17.33 -19.44 -14.17
CA GLY A 113 18.27 -20.04 -13.22
C GLY A 113 18.19 -19.56 -11.78
N ALA A 114 17.24 -18.68 -11.44
CA ALA A 114 16.96 -18.37 -10.04
C ALA A 114 16.33 -19.59 -9.33
N LYS A 115 16.54 -19.74 -8.02
CA LYS A 115 15.94 -20.85 -7.25
C LYS A 115 14.54 -20.53 -6.75
N ARG A 116 14.25 -19.27 -6.45
CA ARG A 116 12.96 -18.78 -5.95
C ARG A 116 12.59 -17.42 -6.53
N VAL A 117 11.30 -17.09 -6.45
CA VAL A 117 10.76 -15.77 -6.81
C VAL A 117 9.84 -15.26 -5.71
N VAL A 118 9.97 -13.99 -5.34
CA VAL A 118 9.05 -13.29 -4.44
C VAL A 118 8.37 -12.16 -5.21
N ILE A 119 7.07 -12.30 -5.45
CA ILE A 119 6.24 -11.32 -6.16
C ILE A 119 5.83 -10.21 -5.18
N SER A 120 6.09 -8.96 -5.54
CA SER A 120 5.78 -7.76 -4.74
C SER A 120 4.34 -7.24 -4.93
N ALA A 121 3.40 -8.14 -5.19
CA ALA A 121 1.99 -7.85 -5.38
C ALA A 121 1.15 -9.13 -5.18
N PRO A 122 -0.18 -9.01 -4.99
CA PRO A 122 -1.07 -10.18 -5.00
C PRO A 122 -0.94 -10.95 -6.32
N ALA A 123 -0.76 -12.27 -6.21
CA ALA A 123 -0.73 -13.16 -7.37
C ALA A 123 -2.06 -13.10 -8.14
N LYS A 124 -1.98 -13.21 -9.47
CA LYS A 124 -3.13 -13.16 -10.40
C LYS A 124 -3.07 -14.30 -11.42
N GLY A 125 -4.12 -14.42 -12.21
CA GLY A 125 -4.24 -15.44 -13.26
C GLY A 125 -4.92 -16.70 -12.74
N ASP A 126 -5.15 -17.66 -13.64
CA ASP A 126 -5.87 -18.90 -13.34
C ASP A 126 -5.12 -19.77 -12.32
N ASN A 127 -3.79 -19.66 -12.31
CA ASN A 127 -2.90 -20.39 -11.40
C ASN A 127 -2.40 -19.51 -10.24
N ALA A 128 -3.13 -18.45 -9.85
CA ALA A 128 -2.73 -17.57 -8.75
C ALA A 128 -2.44 -18.31 -7.44
N ASP A 129 -3.16 -19.41 -7.17
CA ASP A 129 -3.00 -20.23 -5.95
C ASP A 129 -1.74 -21.10 -5.96
N SER A 130 -1.01 -21.16 -7.08
CA SER A 130 0.31 -21.83 -7.14
C SER A 130 1.44 -21.00 -6.52
N ALA A 131 1.19 -19.72 -6.25
CA ALA A 131 2.07 -18.89 -5.44
C ALA A 131 1.50 -18.74 -4.03
N ASP A 132 2.26 -19.21 -3.04
CA ASP A 132 1.85 -19.07 -1.65
C ASP A 132 1.77 -17.58 -1.28
N THR A 133 0.63 -17.16 -0.75
CA THR A 133 0.48 -15.79 -0.22
C THR A 133 0.95 -15.77 1.22
N ILE A 134 2.01 -15.00 1.48
CA ILE A 134 2.61 -14.88 2.80
C ILE A 134 2.37 -13.48 3.36
N VAL A 135 1.93 -13.43 4.61
CA VAL A 135 1.79 -12.23 5.42
C VAL A 135 2.45 -12.50 6.76
N LEU A 136 3.59 -11.85 6.99
CA LEU A 136 4.34 -12.01 8.24
C LEU A 136 3.51 -11.50 9.44
N GLY A 137 3.62 -12.20 10.56
CA GLY A 137 2.77 -12.02 11.75
C GLY A 137 1.37 -12.63 11.61
N VAL A 138 1.17 -13.56 10.67
CA VAL A 138 -0.13 -14.25 10.47
C VAL A 138 0.07 -15.72 10.07
N ASN A 139 0.72 -15.98 8.94
CA ASN A 139 0.84 -17.31 8.34
C ASN A 139 2.29 -17.68 7.99
N ASP A 140 3.21 -17.19 8.81
CA ASP A 140 4.66 -17.31 8.69
C ASP A 140 5.13 -18.76 8.58
N ASP A 141 4.38 -19.68 9.19
CA ASP A 141 4.62 -21.12 9.13
C ASP A 141 4.55 -21.67 7.70
N LYS A 142 3.75 -21.06 6.81
CA LYS A 142 3.65 -21.45 5.39
C LYS A 142 4.94 -21.21 4.61
N LEU A 143 5.84 -20.34 5.07
CA LEU A 143 7.14 -20.14 4.42
C LEU A 143 8.00 -21.41 4.38
N LYS A 144 7.81 -22.31 5.37
CA LYS A 144 8.54 -23.59 5.43
C LYS A 144 8.00 -24.63 4.44
N ALA A 145 6.77 -24.45 3.95
CA ALA A 145 5.97 -25.49 3.30
C ALA A 145 6.05 -25.53 1.76
N GLY A 146 6.66 -24.55 1.09
CA GLY A 146 7.28 -24.81 -0.20
C GLY A 146 6.48 -24.61 -1.49
N SER A 147 6.40 -23.35 -1.93
CA SER A 147 6.40 -23.03 -3.36
C SER A 147 7.72 -22.39 -3.78
N ASP A 148 8.11 -22.62 -5.03
CA ASP A 148 9.25 -21.92 -5.63
C ASP A 148 8.94 -20.42 -5.87
N ILE A 149 7.65 -20.07 -5.83
CA ILE A 149 7.13 -18.72 -6.09
C ILE A 149 6.22 -18.33 -4.93
N VAL A 150 6.50 -17.19 -4.32
CA VAL A 150 5.77 -16.65 -3.18
C VAL A 150 5.25 -15.26 -3.53
N SER A 151 4.06 -14.90 -3.05
CA SER A 151 3.52 -13.55 -3.11
C SER A 151 3.55 -12.92 -1.72
N ASN A 152 4.15 -11.73 -1.61
CA ASN A 152 4.09 -10.92 -0.38
C ASN A 152 2.76 -10.14 -0.25
N ALA A 153 1.70 -10.57 -0.94
CA ALA A 153 0.41 -9.90 -1.00
C ALA A 153 0.52 -8.41 -1.40
N SER A 154 -0.40 -7.57 -0.92
CA SER A 154 -0.36 -6.10 -1.08
C SER A 154 0.02 -5.38 0.22
N CYS A 155 0.38 -4.11 0.13
CA CYS A 155 0.55 -3.19 1.28
C CYS A 155 -0.67 -3.21 2.20
N THR A 156 -1.87 -3.04 1.67
CA THR A 156 -3.12 -3.10 2.44
C THR A 156 -3.31 -4.46 3.11
N THR A 157 -3.01 -5.57 2.42
CA THR A 157 -3.14 -6.92 3.02
C THR A 157 -2.20 -7.10 4.20
N ASN A 158 -0.96 -6.60 4.08
CA ASN A 158 0.02 -6.65 5.17
C ASN A 158 -0.41 -5.79 6.37
N CYS A 159 -1.12 -4.69 6.15
CA CYS A 159 -1.68 -3.89 7.25
C CYS A 159 -2.88 -4.57 7.92
N ILE A 160 -3.86 -5.02 7.12
CA ILE A 160 -5.16 -5.44 7.66
C ILE A 160 -5.13 -6.80 8.34
N THR A 161 -4.29 -7.73 7.85
CA THR A 161 -4.38 -9.13 8.28
C THR A 161 -3.83 -9.32 9.70
N PRO A 162 -2.70 -8.71 10.12
CA PRO A 162 -2.27 -8.75 11.52
C PRO A 162 -3.28 -8.11 12.48
N VAL A 163 -3.90 -6.98 12.09
CA VAL A 163 -4.94 -6.32 12.89
C VAL A 163 -6.15 -7.25 13.07
N ALA A 164 -6.62 -7.86 11.98
CA ALA A 164 -7.73 -8.81 12.03
C ALA A 164 -7.38 -10.08 12.81
N ALA A 165 -6.14 -10.57 12.76
CA ALA A 165 -5.69 -11.74 13.51
C ALA A 165 -5.75 -11.49 15.03
N VAL A 166 -5.35 -10.30 15.49
CA VAL A 166 -5.48 -9.90 16.90
C VAL A 166 -6.95 -9.86 17.32
N VAL A 167 -7.82 -9.24 16.52
CA VAL A 167 -9.26 -9.14 16.84
C VAL A 167 -9.95 -10.51 16.81
N GLU A 168 -9.67 -11.36 15.82
CA GLU A 168 -10.23 -12.72 15.75
C GLU A 168 -9.81 -13.55 16.96
N SER A 169 -8.52 -13.52 17.30
CA SER A 169 -7.97 -14.28 18.43
C SER A 169 -8.55 -13.82 19.77
N ALA A 170 -8.65 -12.50 19.98
CA ALA A 170 -9.10 -11.94 21.26
C ALA A 170 -10.62 -11.92 21.42
N PHE A 171 -11.37 -11.65 20.34
CA PHE A 171 -12.80 -11.33 20.41
C PHE A 171 -13.68 -12.10 19.42
N GLY A 172 -13.09 -12.65 18.36
CA GLY A 172 -13.81 -13.28 17.26
C GLY A 172 -14.53 -12.25 16.39
N ILE A 173 -14.49 -12.46 15.07
CA ILE A 173 -15.07 -11.62 14.04
C ILE A 173 -16.29 -12.34 13.47
N GLU A 174 -17.46 -11.70 13.55
CA GLU A 174 -18.66 -12.14 12.86
C GLU A 174 -18.68 -11.61 11.43
N LYS A 175 -18.40 -10.32 11.25
CA LYS A 175 -18.38 -9.62 9.95
C LYS A 175 -17.35 -8.50 9.99
N LEU A 176 -16.70 -8.25 8.86
CA LEU A 176 -15.71 -7.18 8.73
C LEU A 176 -15.93 -6.40 7.43
N MET A 177 -15.99 -5.08 7.56
CA MET A 177 -15.87 -4.15 6.44
C MET A 177 -14.64 -3.27 6.63
N MET A 178 -13.96 -2.95 5.54
CA MET A 178 -12.80 -2.05 5.56
C MET A 178 -12.87 -1.04 4.43
N THR A 179 -12.50 0.20 4.74
CA THR A 179 -12.14 1.20 3.74
C THR A 179 -10.68 1.55 3.94
N THR A 180 -9.86 1.41 2.90
CA THR A 180 -8.50 1.95 2.96
C THR A 180 -8.48 3.33 2.32
N ILE A 181 -8.03 4.31 3.09
CA ILE A 181 -7.73 5.66 2.59
C ILE A 181 -6.25 5.62 2.21
N HIS A 182 -6.00 5.56 0.92
CA HIS A 182 -4.72 5.15 0.38
C HIS A 182 -4.08 6.30 -0.41
N SER A 183 -2.77 6.52 -0.24
CA SER A 183 -2.00 7.40 -1.11
C SER A 183 -2.14 7.03 -2.58
N TYR A 184 -1.99 7.99 -3.48
CA TYR A 184 -1.93 7.66 -4.90
C TYR A 184 -0.68 6.83 -5.23
N THR A 185 -0.71 6.11 -6.34
CA THR A 185 0.44 5.29 -6.79
C THR A 185 0.78 5.57 -8.25
N ALA A 186 1.91 5.02 -8.70
CA ALA A 186 2.40 5.15 -10.08
C ALA A 186 1.42 4.65 -11.16
N SER A 187 0.39 3.86 -10.80
CA SER A 187 -0.64 3.43 -11.76
C SER A 187 -1.68 4.51 -12.07
N GLN A 188 -1.83 5.53 -11.23
CA GLN A 188 -2.74 6.66 -11.45
C GLN A 188 -2.08 7.74 -12.32
N LYS A 189 -2.87 8.72 -12.75
CA LYS A 189 -2.44 9.76 -13.70
C LYS A 189 -2.27 11.11 -13.00
N LEU A 190 -1.24 11.84 -13.43
CA LEU A 190 -1.01 13.21 -12.96
C LEU A 190 -2.14 14.16 -13.41
N GLN A 191 -2.62 13.95 -14.64
CA GLN A 191 -3.72 14.69 -15.26
C GLN A 191 -4.75 13.70 -15.79
N ASP A 192 -5.97 14.17 -16.06
CA ASP A 192 -7.01 13.34 -16.68
C ASP A 192 -6.50 12.73 -17.99
N ALA A 193 -6.30 11.40 -18.01
CA ALA A 193 -5.69 10.68 -19.12
C ALA A 193 -6.11 9.20 -19.16
N PRO A 194 -6.07 8.54 -20.33
CA PRO A 194 -6.29 7.10 -20.41
C PRO A 194 -5.29 6.32 -19.55
N GLY A 195 -5.80 5.42 -18.72
CA GLY A 195 -5.01 4.40 -18.03
C GLY A 195 -5.49 4.11 -16.61
N GLY A 196 -4.77 3.22 -15.94
CA GLY A 196 -5.20 2.59 -14.70
C GLY A 196 -6.04 1.33 -14.94
N LYS A 197 -6.58 0.74 -13.88
CA LYS A 197 -7.37 -0.51 -13.96
C LYS A 197 -8.86 -0.21 -14.13
N ALA A 198 -9.31 0.94 -13.66
CA ALA A 198 -10.67 1.41 -13.77
C ALA A 198 -10.74 2.84 -14.35
N LEU A 199 -11.92 3.23 -14.87
CA LEU A 199 -12.15 4.57 -15.43
C LEU A 199 -11.78 5.70 -14.47
N ARG A 200 -11.97 5.48 -13.16
CA ARG A 200 -11.70 6.47 -12.12
C ARG A 200 -10.20 6.70 -11.90
N ASP A 201 -9.36 5.69 -12.17
CA ASP A 201 -7.90 5.78 -12.00
C ASP A 201 -7.23 6.71 -13.02
N GLY A 202 -7.94 7.02 -14.12
CA GLY A 202 -7.51 7.95 -15.15
C GLY A 202 -7.68 9.42 -14.77
N ARG A 203 -8.33 9.74 -13.64
CA ARG A 203 -8.51 11.11 -13.16
C ARG A 203 -7.27 11.63 -12.45
N ALA A 204 -7.04 12.94 -12.49
CA ALA A 204 -5.89 13.61 -11.87
C ALA A 204 -5.73 13.24 -10.39
N ALA A 205 -4.69 12.48 -10.05
CA ALA A 205 -4.53 11.79 -8.78
C ALA A 205 -4.37 12.74 -7.58
N ALA A 206 -3.67 13.86 -7.78
CA ALA A 206 -3.43 14.86 -6.73
C ALA A 206 -4.61 15.81 -6.51
N GLU A 207 -5.68 15.72 -7.31
CA GLU A 207 -6.82 16.64 -7.27
C GLU A 207 -8.15 15.93 -6.94
N ASN A 208 -8.12 14.62 -6.72
CA ASN A 208 -9.32 13.81 -6.55
C ASN A 208 -9.22 12.85 -5.37
N ILE A 209 -10.38 12.61 -4.77
CA ILE A 209 -10.66 11.46 -3.92
C ILE A 209 -11.26 10.39 -4.83
N VAL A 210 -10.54 9.30 -5.07
CA VAL A 210 -10.87 8.32 -6.14
C VAL A 210 -11.24 6.97 -5.53
N PRO A 211 -12.52 6.58 -5.48
CA PRO A 211 -12.92 5.29 -4.95
C PRO A 211 -12.67 4.18 -5.98
N THR A 212 -12.08 3.07 -5.55
CA THR A 212 -11.72 1.91 -6.37
C THR A 212 -11.93 0.59 -5.62
N THR A 213 -12.05 -0.50 -6.35
CA THR A 213 -12.16 -1.86 -5.78
C THR A 213 -10.79 -2.34 -5.31
N THR A 214 -10.75 -3.11 -4.22
CA THR A 214 -9.53 -3.73 -3.71
C THR A 214 -9.67 -5.25 -3.65
N GLY A 215 -8.58 -5.96 -3.93
CA GLY A 215 -8.48 -7.41 -3.73
C GLY A 215 -7.96 -7.79 -2.34
N ALA A 216 -7.76 -6.83 -1.45
CA ALA A 216 -7.12 -7.06 -0.15
C ALA A 216 -7.94 -8.01 0.73
N SER A 217 -9.28 -8.01 0.64
CA SER A 217 -10.10 -8.95 1.40
C SER A 217 -9.92 -10.41 0.99
N ILE A 218 -9.79 -10.66 -0.32
CA ILE A 218 -9.52 -12.00 -0.86
C ILE A 218 -8.14 -12.48 -0.41
N ALA A 219 -7.12 -11.63 -0.50
CA ALA A 219 -5.76 -11.98 -0.06
C ALA A 219 -5.68 -12.18 1.46
N ALA A 220 -6.37 -11.36 2.25
CA ALA A 220 -6.46 -11.52 3.70
C ALA A 220 -7.14 -12.83 4.08
N ALA A 221 -8.20 -13.25 3.39
CA ALA A 221 -8.83 -14.56 3.63
C ALA A 221 -7.92 -15.75 3.31
N LYS A 222 -7.03 -15.62 2.30
CA LYS A 222 -6.01 -16.65 2.01
C LYS A 222 -4.97 -16.79 3.13
N ALA A 223 -4.61 -15.68 3.76
CA ALA A 223 -3.66 -15.63 4.86
C ALA A 223 -4.31 -16.02 6.20
N LEU A 224 -5.52 -15.54 6.46
CA LEU A 224 -6.33 -15.79 7.65
C LEU A 224 -7.71 -16.35 7.23
N PRO A 225 -7.86 -17.69 7.12
CA PRO A 225 -9.07 -18.34 6.62
C PRO A 225 -10.35 -17.99 7.38
N ALA A 226 -10.26 -17.56 8.64
CA ALA A 226 -11.40 -17.10 9.42
C ALA A 226 -12.14 -15.90 8.78
N LEU A 227 -11.50 -15.17 7.86
CA LEU A 227 -12.10 -14.03 7.15
C LEU A 227 -12.86 -14.43 5.87
N GLU A 228 -12.81 -15.70 5.47
CA GLU A 228 -13.45 -16.17 4.25
C GLU A 228 -14.97 -15.95 4.29
N GLY A 229 -15.50 -15.27 3.26
CA GLY A 229 -16.93 -14.98 3.13
C GLY A 229 -17.48 -13.92 4.09
N ILE A 230 -16.71 -13.46 5.08
CA ILE A 230 -17.16 -12.47 6.08
C ILE A 230 -16.46 -11.11 5.97
N PHE A 231 -15.44 -11.00 5.13
CA PHE A 231 -14.68 -9.77 4.91
C PHE A 231 -14.93 -9.16 3.52
N GLY A 232 -15.43 -7.91 3.49
CA GLY A 232 -15.51 -7.07 2.31
C GLY A 232 -14.89 -5.68 2.51
N GLY A 233 -14.74 -4.91 1.43
CA GLY A 233 -14.22 -3.55 1.53
C GLY A 233 -13.94 -2.91 0.19
N PHE A 234 -13.54 -1.65 0.23
CA PHE A 234 -13.09 -0.90 -0.92
C PHE A 234 -11.96 0.06 -0.53
N GLU A 235 -11.44 0.75 -1.52
CA GLU A 235 -10.34 1.68 -1.36
C GLU A 235 -10.77 3.07 -1.85
N VAL A 236 -10.20 4.10 -1.22
CA VAL A 236 -10.30 5.48 -1.65
C VAL A 236 -8.89 6.04 -1.78
N ARG A 237 -8.47 6.36 -3.02
CA ARG A 237 -7.19 7.05 -3.25
C ARG A 237 -7.35 8.53 -2.88
N VAL A 238 -6.36 9.09 -2.20
CA VAL A 238 -6.35 10.50 -1.79
C VAL A 238 -5.06 11.21 -2.21
N PRO A 239 -5.05 12.57 -2.27
CA PRO A 239 -3.88 13.39 -2.63
C PRO A 239 -2.70 13.38 -1.64
N THR A 240 -2.20 12.20 -1.26
CA THR A 240 -0.95 12.04 -0.52
C THR A 240 0.01 11.14 -1.31
N PRO A 241 1.32 11.43 -1.31
CA PRO A 241 2.30 10.67 -2.09
C PRO A 241 2.66 9.31 -1.47
N VAL A 242 2.54 9.19 -0.15
CA VAL A 242 2.87 7.99 0.63
C VAL A 242 2.14 8.05 1.98
N VAL A 243 2.07 6.89 2.63
CA VAL A 243 1.34 6.61 3.87
C VAL A 243 -0.17 6.56 3.67
N SER A 244 -0.71 5.41 4.04
CA SER A 244 -2.11 5.07 3.92
C SER A 244 -2.64 4.63 5.28
N LEU A 245 -3.96 4.57 5.41
CA LEU A 245 -4.61 4.02 6.59
C LEU A 245 -5.74 3.07 6.21
N ALA A 246 -5.99 2.09 7.07
CA ALA A 246 -7.11 1.18 6.99
C ALA A 246 -8.10 1.52 8.11
N ASP A 247 -9.35 1.76 7.71
CA ASP A 247 -10.48 1.98 8.60
C ASP A 247 -11.33 0.71 8.63
N PHE A 248 -11.41 0.08 9.80
CA PHE A 248 -12.11 -1.17 10.02
C PHE A 248 -13.43 -0.91 10.74
N VAL A 249 -14.49 -1.57 10.27
CA VAL A 249 -15.75 -1.72 10.99
C VAL A 249 -16.03 -3.21 11.14
N ILE A 250 -16.06 -3.66 12.39
CA ILE A 250 -16.03 -5.07 12.75
C ILE A 250 -17.23 -5.35 13.66
N VAL A 251 -18.02 -6.37 13.33
CA VAL A 251 -18.98 -6.96 14.27
C VAL A 251 -18.25 -8.07 15.01
N THR A 252 -18.01 -7.91 16.31
CA THR A 252 -17.36 -8.93 17.14
C THR A 252 -18.36 -9.98 17.61
N LYS A 253 -17.90 -11.22 17.83
CA LYS A 253 -18.75 -12.33 18.32
C LYS A 253 -19.21 -12.16 19.77
N LYS A 254 -18.57 -11.26 20.51
CA LYS A 254 -18.92 -10.90 21.89
C LYS A 254 -18.84 -9.40 22.08
N ASP A 255 -19.50 -8.90 23.11
CA ASP A 255 -19.37 -7.50 23.53
C ASP A 255 -17.94 -7.22 24.00
N VAL A 256 -17.45 -6.02 23.69
CA VAL A 256 -16.12 -5.53 24.01
C VAL A 256 -16.18 -4.08 24.50
N THR A 257 -15.15 -3.63 25.20
CA THR A 257 -14.93 -2.20 25.47
C THR A 257 -13.73 -1.66 24.70
N LYS A 258 -13.63 -0.33 24.59
CA LYS A 258 -12.47 0.34 24.00
C LYS A 258 -11.18 -0.07 24.70
N GLU A 259 -11.21 -0.14 26.02
CA GLU A 259 -10.06 -0.49 26.87
C GLU A 259 -9.60 -1.92 26.61
N GLU A 260 -10.54 -2.88 26.57
CA GLU A 260 -10.21 -4.28 26.28
C GLU A 260 -9.54 -4.44 24.91
N VAL A 261 -10.06 -3.74 23.89
CA VAL A 261 -9.52 -3.76 22.53
C VAL A 261 -8.13 -3.13 22.48
N ASN A 262 -7.94 -1.97 23.10
CA ASN A 262 -6.65 -1.30 23.13
C ASN A 262 -5.58 -2.13 23.87
N GLU A 263 -5.95 -2.76 24.99
CA GLU A 263 -5.03 -3.65 25.73
C GLU A 263 -4.69 -4.91 24.93
N ALA A 264 -5.62 -5.47 24.15
CA ALA A 264 -5.32 -6.58 23.25
C ALA A 264 -4.28 -6.20 22.19
N PHE A 265 -4.38 -5.01 21.59
CA PHE A 265 -3.39 -4.53 20.62
C PHE A 265 -2.04 -4.21 21.26
N LYS A 266 -2.01 -3.56 22.43
CA LYS A 266 -0.76 -3.31 23.17
C LYS A 266 -0.04 -4.60 23.51
N LYS A 267 -0.78 -5.60 24.00
CA LYS A 267 -0.23 -6.92 24.29
C LYS A 267 0.34 -7.56 23.02
N ALA A 268 -0.43 -7.60 21.94
CA ALA A 268 0.02 -8.17 20.68
C ALA A 268 1.29 -7.48 20.15
N ALA A 269 1.33 -6.16 20.13
CA ALA A 269 2.50 -5.40 19.69
C ALA A 269 3.76 -5.64 20.57
N GLY A 270 3.58 -6.05 21.83
CA GLY A 270 4.67 -6.43 22.73
C GLY A 270 5.16 -7.88 22.58
N GLU A 271 4.48 -8.72 21.79
CA GLU A 271 4.85 -10.11 21.61
C GLU A 271 5.96 -10.27 20.54
N PRO A 272 6.95 -11.16 20.75
CA PRO A 272 8.01 -11.40 19.75
C PRO A 272 7.50 -11.78 18.36
N PHE A 273 6.32 -12.41 18.28
CA PHE A 273 5.69 -12.78 17.02
C PHE A 273 5.32 -11.58 16.14
N TYR A 274 5.02 -10.44 16.75
CA TYR A 274 4.61 -9.21 16.07
C TYR A 274 5.71 -8.15 15.99
N GLN A 275 6.91 -8.45 16.51
CA GLN A 275 8.05 -7.52 16.50
C GLN A 275 8.28 -7.00 15.08
N GLY A 276 8.35 -5.67 14.90
CA GLY A 276 8.57 -5.04 13.60
C GLY A 276 7.41 -5.15 12.59
N ILE A 277 6.31 -5.83 12.95
CA ILE A 277 5.13 -6.04 12.11
C ILE A 277 3.96 -5.17 12.59
N LEU A 278 3.59 -5.27 13.87
CA LEU A 278 2.47 -4.56 14.47
C LEU A 278 2.98 -3.62 15.56
N ALA A 279 2.59 -2.35 15.47
CA ALA A 279 2.78 -1.36 16.51
C ALA A 279 1.44 -0.74 16.91
N VAL A 280 1.47 0.06 17.98
CA VAL A 280 0.36 0.89 18.43
C VAL A 280 0.84 2.32 18.62
N SER A 281 -0.04 3.30 18.42
CA SER A 281 0.18 4.71 18.77
C SER A 281 -0.84 5.15 19.80
N GLU A 282 -0.37 5.83 20.85
CA GLU A 282 -1.22 6.55 21.81
C GLU A 282 -1.24 8.06 21.53
N GLU A 283 -0.41 8.52 20.58
CA GLU A 283 -0.27 9.93 20.19
C GLU A 283 -1.21 10.27 19.02
N GLU A 284 -1.69 11.51 19.00
CA GLU A 284 -2.53 12.07 17.93
C GLU A 284 -1.68 12.47 16.71
N LEU A 285 -1.17 11.45 16.00
CA LEU A 285 -0.30 11.61 14.82
C LEU A 285 -1.10 11.67 13.51
N VAL A 286 -0.43 12.10 12.43
CA VAL A 286 -0.98 12.18 11.07
C VAL A 286 -0.11 11.42 10.07
N SER A 287 -0.55 11.33 8.81
CA SER A 287 0.09 10.49 7.79
C SER A 287 1.60 10.73 7.63
N THR A 288 2.06 11.98 7.72
CA THR A 288 3.49 12.31 7.52
C THR A 288 4.40 11.75 8.61
N ASP A 289 3.87 11.50 9.81
CA ASP A 289 4.64 10.99 10.95
C ASP A 289 5.00 9.51 10.78
N PHE A 290 4.33 8.81 9.87
CA PHE A 290 4.58 7.41 9.55
C PHE A 290 5.43 7.20 8.30
N ILE A 291 5.92 8.26 7.66
CA ILE A 291 6.82 8.14 6.50
C ILE A 291 8.11 7.43 6.92
N GLY A 292 8.43 6.33 6.24
CA GLY A 292 9.60 5.52 6.56
C GLY A 292 9.42 4.63 7.80
N ASN A 293 8.20 4.52 8.33
CA ASN A 293 7.90 3.56 9.39
C ASN A 293 7.93 2.13 8.82
N SER A 294 8.67 1.23 9.47
CA SER A 294 8.89 -0.14 8.98
C SER A 294 7.78 -1.12 9.36
N HIS A 295 6.83 -0.76 10.21
CA HIS A 295 5.75 -1.66 10.62
C HIS A 295 4.75 -1.87 9.48
N SER A 296 4.12 -3.04 9.45
CA SER A 296 3.02 -3.34 8.52
C SER A 296 1.73 -2.64 8.92
N ALA A 297 1.50 -2.48 10.23
CA ALA A 297 0.35 -1.79 10.79
C ALA A 297 0.72 -1.08 12.08
N ILE A 298 0.26 0.15 12.23
CA ILE A 298 0.32 0.92 13.47
C ILE A 298 -1.10 1.26 13.89
N VAL A 299 -1.61 0.60 14.92
CA VAL A 299 -2.99 0.81 15.40
C VAL A 299 -3.08 2.14 16.14
N ASP A 300 -4.01 2.98 15.72
CA ASP A 300 -4.30 4.28 16.32
C ASP A 300 -5.28 4.11 17.50
N LEU A 301 -4.74 3.96 18.71
CA LEU A 301 -5.51 3.64 19.91
C LEU A 301 -6.50 4.75 20.32
N PRO A 302 -6.20 6.05 20.15
CA PRO A 302 -7.17 7.12 20.34
C PRO A 302 -8.44 6.95 19.49
N LEU A 303 -8.31 6.46 18.25
CA LEU A 303 -9.42 6.30 17.30
C LEU A 303 -10.24 5.01 17.50
N THR A 304 -9.82 4.09 18.35
CA THR A 304 -10.63 2.91 18.71
C THR A 304 -11.99 3.36 19.28
N ASN A 305 -13.07 2.78 18.76
CA ASN A 305 -14.42 3.09 19.20
C ASN A 305 -15.30 1.84 19.19
N VAL A 306 -16.24 1.75 20.13
CA VAL A 306 -17.20 0.64 20.21
C VAL A 306 -18.61 1.21 20.31
N VAL A 307 -19.47 0.78 19.39
CA VAL A 307 -20.89 1.15 19.35
C VAL A 307 -21.72 -0.09 19.65
N GLY A 308 -22.70 0.03 20.55
CA GLY A 308 -23.64 -1.06 20.82
C GLY A 308 -22.98 -2.35 21.35
N GLY A 309 -21.83 -2.24 22.02
CA GLY A 309 -21.12 -3.36 22.63
C GLY A 309 -20.26 -4.18 21.67
N ASN A 310 -20.71 -4.42 20.44
CA ASN A 310 -20.03 -5.35 19.52
C ASN A 310 -19.73 -4.77 18.13
N LEU A 311 -20.07 -3.51 17.85
CA LEU A 311 -19.67 -2.83 16.61
C LEU A 311 -18.38 -2.05 16.88
N LEU A 312 -17.25 -2.70 16.63
CA LEU A 312 -15.91 -2.18 16.82
C LEU A 312 -15.45 -1.40 15.59
N LYS A 313 -14.87 -0.22 15.82
CA LYS A 313 -14.07 0.53 14.86
C LYS A 313 -12.61 0.57 15.30
N VAL A 314 -11.71 0.22 14.39
CA VAL A 314 -10.25 0.31 14.57
C VAL A 314 -9.69 1.08 13.38
N VAL A 315 -8.62 1.85 13.60
CA VAL A 315 -7.86 2.50 12.53
C VAL A 315 -6.41 2.05 12.64
N ALA A 316 -5.79 1.74 11.50
CA ALA A 316 -4.37 1.41 11.46
C ALA A 316 -3.66 2.13 10.30
N TRP A 317 -2.55 2.79 10.61
CA TRP A 317 -1.66 3.41 9.65
C TRP A 317 -0.67 2.41 9.06
N TYR A 318 -0.21 2.68 7.85
CA TYR A 318 0.89 1.93 7.23
C TYR A 318 1.59 2.77 6.16
N ASP A 319 2.92 2.73 6.15
CA ASP A 319 3.67 3.17 4.98
C ASP A 319 3.54 2.11 3.88
N ASN A 320 2.71 2.43 2.89
CA ASN A 320 2.37 1.52 1.80
C ASN A 320 3.55 1.18 0.87
N GLU A 321 4.71 1.83 1.01
CA GLU A 321 5.91 1.43 0.29
C GLU A 321 7.01 0.97 1.24
N TRP A 322 7.34 1.71 2.31
CA TRP A 322 8.45 1.35 3.20
C TRP A 322 8.13 0.15 4.08
N GLY A 323 7.01 0.17 4.81
CA GLY A 323 6.56 -0.95 5.63
C GLY A 323 6.35 -2.21 4.78
N TYR A 324 5.74 -2.06 3.60
CA TYR A 324 5.59 -3.16 2.65
C TYR A 324 6.93 -3.71 2.15
N SER A 325 7.88 -2.84 1.81
CA SER A 325 9.19 -3.27 1.30
C SER A 325 10.03 -3.96 2.39
N ASN A 326 9.86 -3.61 3.66
CA ASN A 326 10.48 -4.33 4.78
C ASN A 326 9.96 -5.78 4.81
N ARG A 327 8.64 -5.98 4.76
CA ARG A 327 8.04 -7.33 4.68
C ARG A 327 8.54 -8.12 3.48
N LEU A 328 8.62 -7.48 2.31
CA LEU A 328 9.10 -8.12 1.09
C LEU A 328 10.54 -8.64 1.24
N VAL A 329 11.43 -7.83 1.83
CA VAL A 329 12.83 -8.19 2.06
C VAL A 329 12.96 -9.24 3.17
N GLU A 330 12.15 -9.17 4.22
CA GLU A 330 12.13 -10.16 5.30
C GLU A 330 11.66 -11.54 4.80
N VAL A 331 10.58 -11.59 4.01
CA VAL A 331 10.13 -12.82 3.32
C VAL A 331 11.25 -13.38 2.44
N THR A 332 11.94 -12.51 1.70
CA THR A 332 13.07 -12.91 0.86
C THR A 332 14.21 -13.51 1.70
N ALA A 333 14.56 -12.88 2.82
CA ALA A 333 15.60 -13.37 3.72
C ALA A 333 15.25 -14.70 4.38
N ASP A 334 14.00 -14.85 4.84
CA ASP A 334 13.55 -16.09 5.47
C ASP A 334 13.46 -17.25 4.47
N LEU A 335 13.06 -16.99 3.21
CA LEU A 335 13.20 -17.97 2.12
C LEU A 335 14.67 -18.32 1.85
N GLY A 336 15.58 -17.35 1.94
CA GLY A 336 17.02 -17.57 1.82
C GLY A 336 17.55 -18.52 2.90
N LYS A 337 17.08 -18.41 4.14
CA LYS A 337 17.42 -19.35 5.22
C LYS A 337 16.93 -20.76 4.92
N VAL A 338 15.68 -20.89 4.47
CA VAL A 338 15.08 -22.19 4.09
C VAL A 338 15.89 -22.85 2.97
N LEU A 339 16.28 -22.09 1.93
CA LEU A 339 17.12 -22.61 0.83
C LEU A 339 18.49 -23.12 1.30
N ASN A 340 19.03 -22.51 2.35
CA ASN A 340 20.33 -22.88 2.92
C ASN A 340 20.25 -23.95 4.01
N GLY A 341 19.08 -24.60 4.19
CA GLY A 341 18.87 -25.66 5.19
C GLY A 341 18.72 -25.16 6.63
N GLY A 342 18.55 -23.86 6.84
CA GLY A 342 18.23 -23.27 8.13
C GLY A 342 16.72 -23.32 8.41
N GLY A 343 16.34 -23.54 9.67
CA GLY A 343 14.95 -23.38 10.10
C GLY A 343 14.59 -21.90 10.28
N VAL A 344 13.32 -21.55 10.02
CA VAL A 344 12.74 -20.27 10.47
C VAL A 344 12.25 -20.47 11.91
N GLU A 345 13.10 -20.24 12.92
CA GLU A 345 12.69 -20.37 14.33
C GLU A 345 11.82 -19.18 14.78
N THR A 346 12.09 -18.00 14.23
CA THR A 346 11.26 -16.78 14.25
C THR A 346 11.53 -15.98 12.97
N PRO A 347 10.52 -15.31 12.37
CA PRO A 347 10.70 -14.44 11.20
C PRO A 347 11.72 -13.34 11.48
N SER A 348 12.48 -12.92 10.47
CA SER A 348 13.57 -11.94 10.62
C SER A 348 13.11 -10.49 10.79
N SER A 349 11.98 -10.24 11.45
CA SER A 349 11.37 -8.91 11.60
C SER A 349 12.11 -7.98 12.58
N SER A 350 13.42 -8.18 12.73
CA SER A 350 14.28 -7.22 13.41
C SER A 350 14.21 -5.88 12.65
N PRO A 351 13.90 -4.76 13.33
CA PRO A 351 13.78 -3.47 12.66
C PRO A 351 15.11 -3.10 12.02
N ILE A 352 15.16 -3.17 10.69
CA ILE A 352 16.32 -2.72 9.91
C ILE A 352 16.09 -1.25 9.61
N VAL A 353 16.70 -0.42 10.45
CA VAL A 353 16.87 1.02 10.28
C VAL A 353 15.52 1.78 10.18
N SER A 354 15.10 2.38 11.29
CA SER A 354 14.31 3.61 11.15
C SER A 354 15.21 4.60 10.40
N HIS A 355 14.79 5.08 9.24
CA HIS A 355 15.35 6.36 8.81
C HIS A 355 15.09 7.31 9.98
N ALA A 356 16.17 7.85 10.54
CA ALA A 356 16.05 8.88 11.56
C ALA A 356 15.00 9.85 11.04
N SER A 357 13.92 10.02 11.82
CA SER A 357 12.91 11.04 11.60
C SER A 357 13.64 12.26 11.04
N ILE A 358 13.16 12.77 9.90
CA ILE A 358 13.48 14.13 9.51
C ILE A 358 12.83 14.98 10.60
N ALA A 359 13.54 15.14 11.72
CA ALA A 359 13.17 16.08 12.74
C ALA A 359 13.18 17.42 12.02
N ALA A 360 11.99 17.97 11.81
CA ALA A 360 11.87 19.40 11.56
C ALA A 360 12.71 20.09 12.64
N ALA A 361 13.61 20.98 12.21
CA ALA A 361 14.40 21.77 13.14
C ALA A 361 13.48 22.36 14.23
N PRO A 362 13.87 22.36 15.51
CA PRO A 362 13.04 22.90 16.57
C PRO A 362 12.69 24.36 16.23
N VAL A 363 11.41 24.60 15.99
CA VAL A 363 10.86 25.95 15.93
C VAL A 363 10.90 26.45 17.37
N GLU A 364 11.71 27.47 17.65
CA GLU A 364 11.66 28.12 18.96
C GLU A 364 10.23 28.58 19.24
N PRO A 365 9.72 28.41 20.47
CA PRO A 365 8.38 28.84 20.81
C PRO A 365 8.32 30.36 20.67
N HIS A 366 7.68 30.83 19.60
CA HIS A 366 7.12 32.16 19.60
C HIS A 366 5.89 32.12 20.49
N ASP A 367 5.89 32.94 21.54
CA ASP A 367 4.71 33.23 22.35
C ASP A 367 3.63 33.82 21.42
N GLU A 368 2.80 32.97 20.83
CA GLU A 368 1.56 33.40 20.19
C GLU A 368 0.53 33.64 21.29
N GLU A 369 0.35 34.91 21.62
CA GLU A 369 -0.78 35.42 22.36
C GLU A 369 -2.06 34.98 21.62
N MET A 370 -2.78 34.00 22.18
CA MET A 370 -4.05 33.52 21.60
C MET A 370 -5.03 34.69 21.52
N LEU A 371 -5.26 35.19 20.31
CA LEU A 371 -6.40 36.06 20.04
C LEU A 371 -7.69 35.27 20.35
N PRO A 372 -8.64 35.85 21.09
CA PRO A 372 -9.88 35.15 21.42
C PRO A 372 -10.66 34.82 20.15
N ALA A 373 -11.26 33.63 20.13
CA ALA A 373 -12.13 33.20 19.04
C ALA A 373 -13.26 34.22 18.80
N PRO A 374 -13.54 34.61 17.55
CA PRO A 374 -14.65 35.50 17.24
C PRO A 374 -15.97 34.86 17.67
N SER A 375 -16.85 35.69 18.24
CA SER A 375 -18.17 35.23 18.68
C SER A 375 -19.11 35.09 17.48
N THR A 376 -20.16 34.30 17.62
CA THR A 376 -21.18 34.06 16.56
C THR A 376 -21.89 35.31 16.03
N GLU A 377 -21.64 36.50 16.61
CA GLU A 377 -22.16 37.78 16.11
C GLU A 377 -21.34 38.36 14.93
N ASP A 378 -20.12 37.87 14.69
CA ASP A 378 -19.22 38.39 13.64
C ASP A 378 -19.60 37.96 12.20
N PHE A 379 -20.65 37.14 12.04
CA PHE A 379 -21.12 36.60 10.75
C PHE A 379 -22.51 37.06 10.30
N LEU A 380 -23.13 38.03 10.98
CA LEU A 380 -24.41 38.58 10.54
C LEU A 380 -24.20 39.89 9.74
N PRO A 381 -24.81 40.04 8.54
CA PRO A 381 -24.79 41.33 7.85
C PRO A 381 -25.58 42.38 8.67
N PRO A 382 -25.17 43.66 8.64
CA PRO A 382 -25.85 44.70 9.41
C PRO A 382 -27.30 44.85 8.94
N ALA A 383 -28.23 44.94 9.91
CA ALA A 383 -29.63 45.21 9.64
C ALA A 383 -29.77 46.57 8.92
N THR A 384 -30.13 46.54 7.64
CA THR A 384 -30.43 47.74 6.87
C THR A 384 -31.86 48.19 7.16
N ASN A 385 -32.00 49.30 7.88
CA ASN A 385 -33.22 50.09 7.89
C ASN A 385 -33.40 50.74 6.51
N ALA A 386 -34.34 50.24 5.71
CA ALA A 386 -34.78 50.92 4.49
C ALA A 386 -36.32 50.98 4.44
N ASN A 387 -36.84 52.20 4.38
CA ASN A 387 -38.26 52.54 4.18
C ASN A 387 -38.80 51.99 2.85
N PRO A 388 -40.14 51.77 2.73
CA PRO A 388 -40.74 51.19 1.54
C PRO A 388 -40.89 52.22 0.41
N PRO A 389 -40.75 51.85 -0.87
CA PRO A 389 -41.12 52.74 -1.96
C PRO A 389 -42.58 52.53 -2.40
N SER A 390 -43.15 53.66 -2.83
CA SER A 390 -44.52 53.91 -3.26
C SER A 390 -44.91 53.28 -4.62
N THR A 391 -46.21 52.98 -4.74
CA THR A 391 -47.04 52.72 -5.94
C THR A 391 -46.74 53.67 -7.12
N THR A 392 -46.61 53.29 -8.41
CA THR A 392 -47.62 52.82 -9.44
C THR A 392 -46.94 52.96 -10.84
N PRO A 393 -47.51 52.60 -12.03
CA PRO A 393 -48.19 51.38 -12.52
C PRO A 393 -47.46 50.67 -13.70
N ILE A 394 -48.00 49.51 -14.06
CA ILE A 394 -47.68 48.59 -15.17
C ILE A 394 -47.90 49.22 -16.56
N ILE A 395 -46.93 49.03 -17.47
CA ILE A 395 -47.16 49.05 -18.93
C ILE A 395 -46.51 47.81 -19.56
N ASN A 396 -47.31 47.18 -20.42
CA ASN A 396 -47.14 45.94 -21.15
C ASN A 396 -46.61 46.21 -22.57
N THR A 397 -45.57 45.52 -23.05
CA THR A 397 -45.34 45.23 -24.48
C THR A 397 -44.44 44.00 -24.69
N SER A 398 -45.06 42.88 -25.10
CA SER A 398 -44.68 41.89 -26.13
C SER A 398 -43.22 41.78 -26.65
N HIS A 399 -42.65 40.56 -26.63
CA HIS A 399 -42.41 39.73 -27.84
C HIS A 399 -41.72 38.36 -27.54
N HIS A 400 -42.35 37.29 -28.08
CA HIS A 400 -41.86 36.02 -28.63
C HIS A 400 -40.92 35.05 -27.89
N ASP A 401 -41.53 33.91 -27.51
CA ASP A 401 -41.21 32.51 -27.84
C ASP A 401 -39.80 32.14 -28.32
N MET A 402 -39.15 31.21 -27.60
CA MET A 402 -38.60 29.95 -28.15
C MET A 402 -38.34 28.95 -27.01
N MET A 403 -39.06 27.82 -27.02
CA MET A 403 -38.78 26.63 -26.20
C MET A 403 -37.86 25.65 -26.98
N PRO A 404 -36.99 24.88 -26.31
CA PRO A 404 -36.19 23.84 -26.97
C PRO A 404 -36.97 22.53 -27.15
N ALA A 405 -36.66 21.81 -28.23
CA ALA A 405 -37.29 20.54 -28.65
C ALA A 405 -36.84 19.32 -27.79
N PRO A 406 -37.68 18.26 -27.67
CA PRO A 406 -37.33 17.02 -26.97
C PRO A 406 -36.55 16.02 -27.85
N PRO A 407 -35.82 15.05 -27.26
CA PRO A 407 -34.94 14.14 -27.99
C PRO A 407 -35.68 12.99 -28.70
N GLU A 408 -35.17 12.59 -29.86
CA GLU A 408 -35.66 11.48 -30.70
C GLU A 408 -35.46 10.11 -30.03
N GLN A 409 -36.52 9.29 -30.08
CA GLN A 409 -36.52 7.89 -29.68
C GLN A 409 -35.99 7.00 -30.82
N PHE A 410 -34.92 6.24 -30.56
CA PHE A 410 -34.45 5.18 -31.44
C PHE A 410 -35.35 3.94 -31.31
N ASN A 411 -36.08 3.60 -32.38
CA ASN A 411 -36.84 2.36 -32.52
C ASN A 411 -35.91 1.20 -32.86
N PHE A 412 -35.80 0.21 -31.95
CA PHE A 412 -35.25 -1.10 -32.24
C PHE A 412 -36.38 -2.05 -32.71
N THR A 413 -36.36 -2.43 -33.98
CA THR A 413 -37.12 -3.58 -34.52
C THR A 413 -36.35 -4.87 -34.25
N PRO A 414 -36.98 -5.94 -33.72
CA PRO A 414 -36.34 -7.24 -33.58
C PRO A 414 -36.48 -8.07 -34.87
N GLU A 415 -35.35 -8.52 -35.42
CA GLU A 415 -35.32 -9.56 -36.46
C GLU A 415 -35.75 -10.91 -35.86
N LYS A 416 -36.59 -11.64 -36.61
CA LYS A 416 -36.87 -13.07 -36.41
C LYS A 416 -36.12 -13.89 -37.48
N PRO A 417 -35.73 -15.14 -37.15
CA PRO A 417 -34.89 -15.99 -37.99
C PRO A 417 -35.71 -16.87 -38.95
N HIS A 418 -35.11 -17.33 -40.05
CA HIS A 418 -35.25 -18.66 -40.71
C HIS A 418 -34.35 -18.66 -41.98
N GLU A 419 -33.34 -19.53 -42.05
CA GLU A 419 -33.37 -20.86 -42.71
C GLU A 419 -33.69 -20.84 -44.21
N SER A 420 -32.65 -20.95 -45.04
CA SER A 420 -32.45 -21.99 -46.07
C SER A 420 -31.15 -21.74 -46.83
#